data_AF-A0A844WUB0-F1
#
_entry.id   AF-A0A844WUB0-F1
#
_cell.length_a   1.000
_cell.length_b   1.000
_cell.length_c   1.000
_cell.angle_alpha   90.00
_cell.angle_beta   90.00
_cell.angle_gamma   90.00
#
_symmetry.space_group_name_H-M   'P 1'
#
loop_
_entity.id
_entity.type
_entity.pdbx_description
1 polymer ?
#
loop_
_entity_poly.entity_id
_entity_poly.type
_entity_poly.pdbx_seq_one_letter_code
_entity_poly.pdbx_strand_id
1 'polypeptide(L)'
;MPNDNENTKTCIKFSAKTSKLEKGEVVAELVVLENVPTPLFVLFAYGGHGAKELKKAAINKRLRLRKKYPDAEIRIIEGFLYPNEFKQEWTKLYNELTHPETSCQYALWQIHYFGHGGHDALYLQGKGNNIHFNDQDNMEVLPWHLNEGIFVLHSCRGGAYEDTYDNNMIKQQICLAKTISEKQKTRCLGQVTYGNFAADIETFNQDLTVGIGGIIVAASETTTAEQDAEVFKYRPDRVSNKAILPFASCALWGYALVTGDTLEKTLLRKKDYEEKLLKQGVINPIYPIYEEIKKLAPKKQILPCRVFNNGTLEPRIVEIDVFNQNDLEYI
;
A
#
# COMPACT_ATOMS: atom_id res chain seq x y z
N MET A 1 32.57 25.79 2.38
CA MET A 1 33.03 24.42 2.65
C MET A 1 31.80 23.54 2.76
N PRO A 2 31.49 22.72 1.76
CA PRO A 2 30.58 21.59 1.93
C PRO A 2 31.41 20.35 2.29
N ASN A 3 31.04 19.69 3.39
CA ASN A 3 31.52 18.35 3.70
C ASN A 3 30.72 17.38 2.84
N ASP A 4 31.34 16.92 1.75
CA ASP A 4 30.88 15.80 0.95
C ASP A 4 31.11 14.51 1.75
N ASN A 5 30.05 14.03 2.42
CA ASN A 5 30.02 12.70 2.99
C ASN A 5 29.60 11.71 1.89
N GLU A 6 30.45 11.60 0.86
CA GLU A 6 30.39 10.55 -0.16
C GLU A 6 30.87 9.22 0.45
N ASN A 7 29.97 8.48 1.10
CA ASN A 7 30.26 7.07 1.46
C ASN A 7 29.11 6.11 1.16
N THR A 8 28.09 6.55 0.41
CA THR A 8 27.11 5.65 -0.20
C THR A 8 27.58 5.27 -1.60
N LYS A 9 28.29 4.13 -1.71
CA LYS A 9 28.50 3.48 -3.01
C LYS A 9 27.14 3.08 -3.58
N THR A 10 26.58 3.93 -4.43
CA THR A 10 25.37 3.61 -5.20
C THR A 10 25.79 2.78 -6.40
N CYS A 11 25.45 1.49 -6.39
CA CYS A 11 25.70 0.63 -7.53
C CYS A 11 24.72 1.00 -8.65
N ILE A 12 25.17 1.76 -9.64
CA ILE A 12 24.44 1.95 -10.90
C ILE A 12 25.24 1.30 -12.01
N LYS A 13 24.84 0.10 -12.42
CA LYS A 13 24.97 -0.37 -13.81
C LYS A 13 23.79 -1.29 -14.16
N PHE A 14 22.95 -0.81 -15.07
CA PHE A 14 21.97 -1.63 -15.80
C PHE A 14 22.44 -1.76 -17.25
N SER A 15 22.19 -2.90 -17.90
CA SER A 15 22.38 -3.08 -19.35
C SER A 15 21.03 -3.13 -20.07
N ALA A 16 21.00 -2.58 -21.29
CA ALA A 16 19.83 -2.48 -22.15
C ALA A 16 20.03 -3.30 -23.42
N LYS A 17 18.92 -3.77 -24.01
CA LYS A 17 18.90 -4.43 -25.32
C LYS A 17 18.82 -3.34 -26.40
N THR A 18 19.93 -3.04 -27.08
CA THR A 18 19.89 -2.20 -28.28
C THR A 18 19.89 -3.10 -29.50
N SER A 19 18.90 -2.95 -30.38
CA SER A 19 18.93 -3.52 -31.72
C SER A 19 19.48 -2.45 -32.65
N LYS A 20 20.59 -2.75 -33.33
CA LYS A 20 21.13 -1.90 -34.39
C LYS A 20 20.91 -2.63 -35.72
N LEU A 21 20.20 -2.01 -36.63
CA LEU A 21 20.07 -2.49 -38.00
C LEU A 21 21.35 -2.13 -38.75
N GLU A 22 22.19 -3.12 -39.04
CA GLU A 22 23.30 -2.98 -39.98
C GLU A 22 23.03 -3.88 -41.19
N LYS A 23 22.93 -3.27 -42.37
CA LYS A 23 22.77 -3.96 -43.68
C LYS A 23 21.57 -4.92 -43.78
N GLY A 24 20.49 -4.69 -43.02
CA GLY A 24 19.26 -5.47 -43.11
C GLY A 24 19.20 -6.72 -42.21
N GLU A 25 20.22 -6.95 -41.38
CA GLU A 25 20.23 -8.03 -40.39
C GLU A 25 20.13 -7.48 -38.97
N VAL A 26 19.34 -8.15 -38.12
CA VAL A 26 19.22 -7.85 -36.69
C VAL A 26 20.34 -8.58 -35.97
N VAL A 27 21.38 -7.85 -35.56
CA VAL A 27 22.42 -8.39 -34.68
C VAL A 27 21.90 -8.33 -33.25
N ALA A 28 21.69 -9.50 -32.63
CA ALA A 28 21.32 -9.61 -31.22
C ALA A 28 22.58 -9.90 -30.39
N GLU A 29 23.06 -8.90 -29.63
CA GLU A 29 24.05 -9.13 -28.59
C GLU A 29 23.37 -9.66 -27.32
N LEU A 30 23.83 -10.83 -26.86
CA LEU A 30 23.45 -11.40 -25.58
C LEU A 30 24.37 -10.82 -24.50
N VAL A 31 23.86 -9.91 -23.68
CA VAL A 31 24.57 -9.41 -22.49
C VAL A 31 24.14 -10.24 -21.28
N VAL A 32 25.06 -10.99 -20.69
CA VAL A 32 24.85 -11.68 -19.41
C VAL A 32 25.04 -10.66 -18.29
N LEU A 33 24.02 -10.51 -17.44
CA LEU A 33 24.07 -9.65 -16.27
C LEU A 33 24.59 -10.46 -15.07
N GLU A 34 25.74 -10.10 -14.55
CA GLU A 34 26.27 -10.63 -13.29
C GLU A 34 25.80 -9.76 -12.11
N ASN A 35 25.45 -10.39 -10.99
CA ASN A 35 25.09 -9.72 -9.73
C ASN A 35 23.84 -8.82 -9.79
N VAL A 36 22.77 -9.28 -10.44
CA VAL A 36 21.47 -8.61 -10.37
C VAL A 36 20.92 -8.72 -8.94
N PRO A 37 20.62 -7.60 -8.25
CA PRO A 37 20.06 -7.67 -6.90
C PRO A 37 18.71 -8.38 -6.88
N THR A 38 18.48 -9.21 -5.88
CA THR A 38 17.21 -9.89 -5.68
C THR A 38 16.12 -8.86 -5.31
N PRO A 39 14.96 -8.85 -5.99
CA PRO A 39 13.84 -8.00 -5.60
C PRO A 39 13.44 -8.28 -4.15
N LEU A 40 13.33 -7.23 -3.34
CA LEU A 40 12.96 -7.31 -1.93
C LEU A 40 11.61 -6.64 -1.68
N PHE A 41 10.74 -7.40 -1.00
CA PHE A 41 9.44 -6.96 -0.53
C PHE A 41 9.37 -7.12 0.99
N VAL A 42 8.99 -6.07 1.71
CA VAL A 42 8.90 -6.08 3.17
C VAL A 42 7.46 -5.78 3.61
N LEU A 43 6.86 -6.70 4.34
CA LEU A 43 5.47 -6.60 4.82
C LEU A 43 5.47 -6.42 6.34
N PHE A 44 5.24 -5.19 6.80
CA PHE A 44 5.08 -4.88 8.22
C PHE A 44 3.65 -5.21 8.67
N ALA A 45 3.49 -6.13 9.62
CA ALA A 45 2.22 -6.50 10.21
C ALA A 45 2.13 -6.10 11.69
N TYR A 46 1.28 -5.13 11.99
CA TYR A 46 1.10 -4.58 13.33
C TYR A 46 0.56 -5.62 14.33
N GLY A 47 1.15 -5.67 15.53
CA GLY A 47 0.86 -6.69 16.56
C GLY A 47 -0.29 -6.37 17.52
N GLY A 48 -0.91 -5.19 17.43
CA GLY A 48 -1.94 -4.75 18.37
C GLY A 48 -3.37 -5.15 18.00
N HIS A 49 -4.32 -4.23 18.15
CA HIS A 49 -5.72 -4.51 17.83
C HIS A 49 -5.90 -4.96 16.36
N GLY A 50 -6.55 -6.10 16.12
CA GLY A 50 -6.73 -6.65 14.77
C GLY A 50 -5.49 -7.36 14.19
N ALA A 51 -4.46 -7.64 15.00
CA ALA A 51 -3.21 -8.27 14.55
C ALA A 51 -3.42 -9.58 13.80
N LYS A 52 -4.38 -10.41 14.21
CA LYS A 52 -4.66 -11.69 13.56
C LYS A 52 -5.05 -11.48 12.10
N GLU A 53 -5.97 -10.56 11.84
CA GLU A 53 -6.46 -10.25 10.49
C GLU A 53 -5.40 -9.48 9.67
N LEU A 54 -4.64 -8.58 10.28
CA LEU A 54 -3.54 -7.86 9.63
C LEU A 54 -2.43 -8.81 9.18
N LYS A 55 -2.01 -9.73 10.05
CA LYS A 55 -1.06 -10.80 9.72
C LYS A 55 -1.60 -11.69 8.60
N LYS A 56 -2.89 -12.05 8.64
CA LYS A 56 -3.54 -12.84 7.60
C LYS A 56 -3.51 -12.14 6.24
N ALA A 57 -3.80 -10.84 6.20
CA ALA A 57 -3.71 -10.02 4.99
C ALA A 57 -2.26 -9.94 4.45
N ALA A 58 -1.28 -9.75 5.34
CA ALA A 58 0.14 -9.74 4.96
C ALA A 58 0.59 -11.09 4.38
N ILE A 59 0.16 -12.22 4.98
CA ILE A 59 0.44 -13.56 4.44
C ILE A 59 -0.18 -13.73 3.05
N ASN A 60 -1.42 -13.27 2.85
CA ASN A 60 -2.08 -13.35 1.55
C ASN A 60 -1.36 -12.49 0.48
N LYS A 61 -0.92 -11.27 0.84
CA LYS A 61 -0.09 -10.45 -0.05
C LYS A 61 1.23 -11.14 -0.40
N ARG A 62 1.90 -11.76 0.57
CA ARG A 62 3.13 -12.55 0.33
C ARG A 62 2.90 -13.68 -0.68
N LEU A 63 1.81 -14.44 -0.55
CA LEU A 63 1.51 -15.54 -1.48
C LEU A 63 1.35 -15.04 -2.91
N ARG A 64 0.64 -13.93 -3.12
CA ARG A 64 0.47 -13.32 -4.45
C ARG A 64 1.77 -12.71 -4.99
N LEU A 65 2.57 -12.07 -4.14
CA LEU A 65 3.89 -11.58 -4.54
C LEU A 65 4.82 -12.72 -4.98
N ARG A 66 4.79 -13.88 -4.30
CA ARG A 66 5.56 -15.07 -4.73
C ARG A 66 5.13 -15.61 -6.09
N LYS A 67 3.82 -15.59 -6.37
CA LYS A 67 3.31 -15.98 -7.70
C LYS A 67 3.80 -15.03 -8.80
N LYS A 68 3.80 -13.73 -8.52
CA LYS A 68 4.20 -12.70 -9.49
C LYS A 68 5.71 -12.62 -9.68
N TYR A 69 6.46 -12.80 -8.59
CA TYR A 69 7.91 -12.65 -8.52
C TYR A 69 8.51 -13.89 -7.81
N PRO A 70 8.66 -15.02 -8.51
CA PRO A 70 9.10 -16.28 -7.90
C PRO A 70 10.52 -16.22 -7.32
N ASP A 71 11.38 -15.38 -7.89
CA ASP A 71 12.78 -15.22 -7.47
C ASP A 71 12.97 -14.10 -6.44
N ALA A 72 11.89 -13.49 -5.94
CA ALA A 72 11.97 -12.39 -4.98
C ALA A 72 12.11 -12.86 -3.53
N GLU A 73 12.81 -12.05 -2.74
CA GLU A 73 12.83 -12.16 -1.29
C GLU A 73 11.64 -11.40 -0.70
N ILE A 74 10.78 -12.10 0.05
CA ILE A 74 9.55 -11.53 0.62
C ILE A 74 9.48 -11.81 2.12
N ARG A 75 9.64 -10.75 2.91
CA ARG A 75 9.76 -10.81 4.37
C ARG A 75 8.49 -10.28 5.03
N ILE A 76 8.07 -10.92 6.12
CA ILE A 76 7.03 -10.41 7.00
C ILE A 76 7.70 -10.03 8.33
N ILE A 77 7.63 -8.76 8.69
CA ILE A 77 8.07 -8.24 9.98
C ILE A 77 6.81 -8.04 10.82
N GLU A 78 6.64 -8.83 11.87
CA GLU A 78 5.42 -8.87 12.66
C GLU A 78 5.66 -8.58 14.14
N GLY A 79 4.58 -8.24 14.86
CA GLY A 79 4.59 -8.20 16.32
C GLY A 79 5.00 -6.88 16.95
N PHE A 80 5.38 -5.87 16.15
CA PHE A 80 5.62 -4.53 16.67
C PHE A 80 4.30 -3.89 17.16
N LEU A 81 4.32 -3.36 18.37
CA LEU A 81 3.23 -2.70 19.06
C LEU A 81 3.47 -1.20 19.18
N TYR A 82 4.73 -0.79 19.32
CA TYR A 82 5.12 0.57 19.65
C TYR A 82 5.98 1.22 18.54
N PRO A 83 6.02 2.56 18.43
CA PRO A 83 6.81 3.20 17.39
C PRO A 83 8.32 2.94 17.44
N ASN A 84 8.89 2.81 18.64
CA ASN A 84 10.31 2.48 18.79
C ASN A 84 10.63 1.10 18.21
N GLU A 85 9.75 0.12 18.34
CA GLU A 85 9.92 -1.21 17.74
C GLU A 85 9.83 -1.13 16.21
N PHE A 86 8.85 -0.40 15.68
CA PHE A 86 8.76 -0.17 14.24
C PHE A 86 10.02 0.54 13.70
N LYS A 87 10.48 1.59 14.37
CA LYS A 87 11.70 2.33 14.01
C LYS A 87 12.93 1.43 14.08
N GLN A 88 13.05 0.56 15.08
CA GLN A 88 14.16 -0.39 15.17
C GLN A 88 14.20 -1.35 13.96
N GLU A 89 13.06 -1.89 13.55
CA GLU A 89 12.99 -2.75 12.36
C GLU A 89 13.27 -1.97 11.06
N TRP A 90 12.82 -0.71 10.99
CA TRP A 90 13.15 0.20 9.90
C TRP A 90 14.66 0.47 9.80
N THR A 91 15.31 0.81 10.92
CA THR A 91 16.77 1.04 10.99
C THR A 91 17.55 -0.22 10.63
N LYS A 92 17.11 -1.41 11.08
CA LYS A 92 17.74 -2.69 10.69
C LYS A 92 17.70 -2.87 9.18
N LEU A 93 16.54 -2.64 8.56
CA LEU A 93 16.39 -2.72 7.10
C LEU A 93 17.27 -1.69 6.38
N TYR A 94 17.30 -0.45 6.84
CA TYR A 94 18.18 0.59 6.29
C TYR A 94 19.66 0.15 6.32
N ASN A 95 20.13 -0.33 7.47
CA ASN A 95 21.51 -0.78 7.64
C ASN A 95 21.83 -1.95 6.70
N GLU A 96 20.95 -2.95 6.59
CA GLU A 96 21.15 -4.07 5.66
C GLU A 96 21.26 -3.59 4.20
N LEU A 97 20.41 -2.65 3.79
CA LEU A 97 20.36 -2.17 2.41
C LEU A 97 21.47 -1.17 2.06
N THR A 98 22.16 -0.60 3.05
CA THR A 98 23.22 0.38 2.83
C THR A 98 24.61 -0.09 3.26
N HIS A 99 24.72 -1.20 3.99
CA HIS A 99 26.00 -1.76 4.39
C HIS A 99 26.78 -2.25 3.15
N PRO A 100 28.09 -1.95 3.02
CA PRO A 100 28.86 -2.25 1.81
C PRO A 100 28.80 -3.71 1.35
N GLU A 101 28.72 -4.66 2.29
CA GLU A 101 28.74 -6.10 2.01
C GLU A 101 27.38 -6.64 1.53
N THR A 102 26.27 -6.00 1.88
CA THR A 102 24.90 -6.49 1.61
C THR A 102 24.08 -5.56 0.71
N SER A 103 24.53 -4.32 0.50
CA SER A 103 23.83 -3.29 -0.30
C SER A 103 23.53 -3.68 -1.74
N CYS A 104 24.30 -4.60 -2.33
CA CYS A 104 24.09 -5.10 -3.70
C CYS A 104 23.26 -6.40 -3.75
N GLN A 105 22.91 -6.97 -2.59
CA GLN A 105 22.18 -8.23 -2.53
C GLN A 105 20.71 -8.04 -2.89
N TYR A 106 20.12 -6.91 -2.50
CA TYR A 106 18.69 -6.67 -2.62
C TYR A 106 18.38 -5.33 -3.29
N ALA A 107 17.34 -5.31 -4.12
CA ALA A 107 16.70 -4.09 -4.58
C ALA A 107 15.36 -3.93 -3.86
N LEU A 108 15.21 -2.89 -3.04
CA LEU A 108 13.96 -2.65 -2.31
C LEU A 108 12.86 -2.17 -3.27
N TRP A 109 11.93 -3.07 -3.61
CA TRP A 109 10.83 -2.76 -4.51
C TRP A 109 9.63 -2.26 -3.73
N GLN A 110 9.18 -3.00 -2.72
CA GLN A 110 7.93 -2.62 -2.04
C GLN A 110 8.02 -2.77 -0.53
N ILE A 111 7.41 -1.81 0.16
CA ILE A 111 7.04 -1.96 1.57
C ILE A 111 5.53 -1.86 1.68
N HIS A 112 4.94 -2.81 2.40
CA HIS A 112 3.53 -2.76 2.79
C HIS A 112 3.42 -2.62 4.30
N TYR A 113 2.66 -1.64 4.76
CA TYR A 113 2.31 -1.51 6.17
C TYR A 113 0.86 -1.92 6.41
N PHE A 114 0.65 -3.04 7.08
CA PHE A 114 -0.65 -3.53 7.56
C PHE A 114 -0.85 -3.10 9.01
N GLY A 115 -1.66 -2.05 9.21
CA GLY A 115 -1.90 -1.53 10.55
C GLY A 115 -2.92 -0.40 10.63
N HIS A 116 -2.92 0.30 11.77
CA HIS A 116 -3.80 1.45 11.97
C HIS A 116 -3.11 2.72 11.54
N GLY A 117 -3.92 3.69 11.11
CA GLY A 117 -3.42 4.99 10.72
C GLY A 117 -4.57 5.95 10.50
N GLY A 118 -4.19 7.17 10.17
CA GLY A 118 -5.08 8.20 9.69
C GLY A 118 -4.39 9.04 8.63
N HIS A 119 -4.97 10.22 8.39
CA HIS A 119 -4.47 11.14 7.37
C HIS A 119 -3.08 11.72 7.65
N ASP A 120 -2.57 11.62 8.88
CA ASP A 120 -1.39 12.35 9.35
C ASP A 120 -0.32 11.45 9.99
N ALA A 121 -0.66 10.21 10.36
CA ALA A 121 0.26 9.33 11.07
C ALA A 121 -0.16 7.84 11.03
N LEU A 122 0.81 6.97 11.27
CA LEU A 122 0.58 5.60 11.70
C LEU A 122 0.24 5.58 13.19
N TYR A 123 -0.79 4.84 13.56
CA TYR A 123 -1.27 4.75 14.94
C TYR A 123 -0.79 3.43 15.56
N LEU A 124 0.10 3.54 16.53
CA LEU A 124 0.66 2.42 17.28
C LEU A 124 0.26 2.55 18.77
N GLN A 125 0.54 1.52 19.57
CA GLN A 125 0.31 1.60 21.01
C GLN A 125 1.33 2.56 21.67
N GLY A 126 0.93 3.17 22.78
CA GLY A 126 1.73 4.13 23.56
C GLY A 126 1.19 5.56 23.49
N LYS A 127 1.15 6.26 24.63
CA LYS A 127 0.68 7.66 24.68
C LYS A 127 1.63 8.57 23.90
N GLY A 128 1.09 9.33 22.95
CA GLY A 128 1.83 10.40 22.25
C GLY A 128 2.80 9.93 21.15
N ASN A 129 2.86 8.63 20.86
CA ASN A 129 3.82 8.08 19.91
C ASN A 129 3.06 7.55 18.68
N ASN A 130 2.75 8.45 17.75
CA ASN A 130 2.39 8.10 16.38
C ASN A 130 3.62 8.29 15.49
N ILE A 131 3.65 7.66 14.32
CA ILE A 131 4.71 7.92 13.32
C ILE A 131 4.13 8.75 12.19
N HIS A 132 4.57 9.99 12.11
CA HIS A 132 4.15 11.00 11.14
C HIS A 132 5.00 11.01 9.86
N PHE A 133 6.17 10.36 9.88
CA PHE A 133 7.18 10.40 8.81
C PHE A 133 7.67 11.82 8.50
N ASN A 134 7.59 12.74 9.46
CA ASN A 134 8.12 14.09 9.32
C ASN A 134 9.55 14.19 9.86
N ASP A 135 10.13 15.39 9.85
CA ASP A 135 11.51 15.61 10.33
C ASP A 135 11.71 15.25 11.81
N GLN A 136 10.65 15.31 12.63
CA GLN A 136 10.73 14.96 14.05
C GLN A 136 10.87 13.45 14.27
N ASP A 137 10.37 12.64 13.33
CA ASP A 137 10.50 11.20 13.43
C ASP A 137 11.90 10.69 13.13
N ASN A 138 12.68 11.47 12.36
CA ASN A 138 14.04 11.16 11.92
C ASN A 138 14.16 9.74 11.34
N MET A 139 13.19 9.36 10.48
CA MET A 139 13.20 8.07 9.78
C MET A 139 14.31 8.07 8.73
N GLU A 140 15.11 7.01 8.69
CA GLU A 140 16.10 6.82 7.64
C GLU A 140 15.44 6.73 6.26
N VAL A 141 16.08 7.30 5.24
CA VAL A 141 15.61 7.21 3.85
C VAL A 141 16.11 5.90 3.27
N LEU A 142 15.20 4.97 3.00
CA LEU A 142 15.58 3.67 2.44
C LEU A 142 16.05 3.81 0.98
N PRO A 143 16.99 2.96 0.52
CA PRO A 143 17.46 2.98 -0.87
C PRO A 143 16.46 2.26 -1.78
N TRP A 144 15.34 2.93 -2.08
CA TRP A 144 14.29 2.41 -2.96
C TRP A 144 14.78 2.14 -4.38
N HIS A 145 14.23 1.10 -5.01
CA HIS A 145 14.41 0.88 -6.44
C HIS A 145 13.79 2.04 -7.24
N LEU A 146 14.51 2.54 -8.25
CA LEU A 146 14.14 3.78 -8.96
C LEU A 146 12.75 3.75 -9.62
N ASN A 147 12.35 2.60 -10.17
CA ASN A 147 11.10 2.48 -10.93
C ASN A 147 10.02 1.68 -10.20
N GLU A 148 10.44 0.77 -9.31
CA GLU A 148 9.54 -0.19 -8.64
C GLU A 148 9.26 0.22 -7.19
N GLY A 149 10.08 1.12 -6.63
CA GLY A 149 10.01 1.61 -5.26
C GLY A 149 8.64 2.17 -4.91
N ILE A 150 7.93 1.51 -3.99
CA ILE A 150 6.65 1.99 -3.47
C ILE A 150 6.42 1.58 -2.01
N PHE A 151 5.89 2.53 -1.23
CA PHE A 151 5.36 2.28 0.10
C PHE A 151 3.82 2.26 0.06
N VAL A 152 3.22 1.09 0.28
CA VAL A 152 1.77 0.88 0.33
C VAL A 152 1.25 0.89 1.77
N LEU A 153 0.35 1.82 2.08
CA LEU A 153 -0.29 1.96 3.39
C LEU A 153 -1.61 1.19 3.44
N HIS A 154 -1.56 -0.07 3.91
CA HIS A 154 -2.73 -0.85 4.31
C HIS A 154 -3.27 -0.37 5.66
N SER A 155 -3.69 0.89 5.70
CA SER A 155 -4.20 1.57 6.89
C SER A 155 -5.34 2.52 6.53
N CYS A 156 -6.15 2.88 7.53
CA CYS A 156 -7.25 3.80 7.31
C CYS A 156 -6.73 5.17 6.87
N ARG A 157 -7.28 5.71 5.78
CA ARG A 157 -7.22 7.14 5.44
C ARG A 157 -5.83 7.76 5.24
N GLY A 158 -4.78 6.97 5.03
CA GLY A 158 -3.41 7.48 4.79
C GLY A 158 -3.27 8.43 3.59
N GLY A 159 -4.16 8.34 2.59
CA GLY A 159 -4.18 9.21 1.41
C GLY A 159 -5.18 10.38 1.49
N ALA A 160 -5.87 10.55 2.61
CA ALA A 160 -7.08 11.36 2.69
C ALA A 160 -6.81 12.80 3.20
N TYR A 161 -6.14 13.63 2.39
CA TYR A 161 -5.76 15.00 2.75
C TYR A 161 -6.94 15.91 3.15
N GLU A 162 -8.17 15.56 2.78
CA GLU A 162 -9.38 16.27 3.21
C GLU A 162 -9.63 16.19 4.71
N ASP A 163 -9.05 15.22 5.41
CA ASP A 163 -9.15 15.11 6.87
C ASP A 163 -8.26 16.09 7.63
N THR A 164 -7.41 16.87 6.94
CA THR A 164 -6.71 18.01 7.56
C THR A 164 -7.68 19.12 7.94
N TYR A 165 -8.80 19.23 7.21
CA TYR A 165 -9.80 20.28 7.35
C TYR A 165 -9.29 21.72 7.24
N ASP A 166 -8.12 21.90 6.64
CA ASP A 166 -7.50 23.20 6.40
C ASP A 166 -7.41 23.43 4.89
N ASN A 167 -7.96 24.54 4.40
CA ASN A 167 -8.05 24.82 2.97
C ASN A 167 -6.66 24.87 2.30
N ASN A 168 -5.65 25.38 3.00
CA ASN A 168 -4.30 25.47 2.45
C ASN A 168 -3.66 24.08 2.41
N MET A 169 -3.79 23.29 3.48
CA MET A 169 -3.30 21.91 3.51
C MET A 169 -4.01 21.02 2.47
N ILE A 170 -5.31 21.20 2.26
CA ILE A 170 -6.10 20.50 1.24
C ILE A 170 -5.63 20.86 -0.17
N LYS A 171 -5.43 22.16 -0.46
CA LYS A 171 -4.88 22.61 -1.75
C LYS A 171 -3.49 22.06 -2.01
N GLN A 172 -2.69 21.95 -0.96
CA GLN A 172 -1.36 21.32 -1.00
C GLN A 172 -1.42 19.80 -0.92
N GLN A 173 -2.61 19.20 -0.76
CA GLN A 173 -2.82 17.75 -0.68
C GLN A 173 -2.01 17.08 0.43
N ILE A 174 -1.82 17.76 1.57
CA ILE A 174 -1.03 17.24 2.69
C ILE A 174 -1.76 16.06 3.34
N CYS A 175 -1.12 14.89 3.31
CA CYS A 175 -1.51 13.68 4.02
C CYS A 175 -0.27 12.81 4.27
N LEU A 176 -0.44 11.73 5.05
CA LEU A 176 0.63 10.81 5.40
C LEU A 176 1.32 10.22 4.17
N ALA A 177 0.54 9.78 3.18
CA ALA A 177 1.11 9.23 1.94
C ALA A 177 1.98 10.26 1.20
N LYS A 178 1.54 11.53 1.14
CA LYS A 178 2.35 12.61 0.57
C LYS A 178 3.63 12.82 1.37
N THR A 179 3.53 12.93 2.69
CA THR A 179 4.68 13.14 3.58
C THR A 179 5.71 12.02 3.44
N ILE A 180 5.27 10.77 3.45
CA ILE A 180 6.14 9.60 3.22
C ILE A 180 6.81 9.71 1.85
N SER A 181 6.03 9.96 0.80
CA SER A 181 6.54 10.05 -0.57
C SER A 181 7.64 11.12 -0.72
N GLU A 182 7.47 12.30 -0.11
CA GLU A 182 8.47 13.37 -0.13
C GLU A 182 9.73 12.99 0.65
N LYS A 183 9.56 12.50 1.90
CA LYS A 183 10.69 12.25 2.80
C LYS A 183 11.48 11.01 2.39
N GLN A 184 10.81 9.99 1.87
CA GLN A 184 11.42 8.74 1.40
C GLN A 184 11.86 8.81 -0.07
N LYS A 185 11.54 9.90 -0.79
CA LYS A 185 11.87 10.09 -2.21
C LYS A 185 11.43 8.90 -3.08
N THR A 186 10.19 8.47 -2.87
CA THR A 186 9.62 7.25 -3.48
C THR A 186 8.12 7.41 -3.72
N ARG A 187 7.50 6.44 -4.37
CA ARG A 187 6.04 6.40 -4.49
C ARG A 187 5.43 5.97 -3.15
N CYS A 188 4.33 6.59 -2.75
CA CYS A 188 3.56 6.12 -1.60
C CYS A 188 2.07 6.10 -1.93
N LEU A 189 1.45 4.97 -1.64
CA LEU A 189 0.06 4.70 -1.96
C LEU A 189 -0.75 4.62 -0.67
N GLY A 190 -1.77 5.47 -0.55
CA GLY A 190 -2.62 5.56 0.63
C GLY A 190 -4.11 5.43 0.32
N GLN A 191 -4.80 4.70 1.18
CA GLN A 191 -6.26 4.58 1.14
C GLN A 191 -6.92 5.90 1.56
N VAL A 192 -8.06 6.24 0.96
CA VAL A 192 -8.81 7.47 1.31
C VAL A 192 -10.01 7.21 2.21
N THR A 193 -10.40 5.96 2.44
CA THR A 193 -11.53 5.54 3.30
C THR A 193 -11.07 4.75 4.52
N TYR A 194 -12.01 4.28 5.32
CA TYR A 194 -11.77 3.33 6.41
C TYR A 194 -11.53 1.92 5.84
N GLY A 195 -10.48 1.26 6.31
CA GLY A 195 -10.14 -0.12 5.90
C GLY A 195 -11.13 -1.13 6.46
N ASN A 196 -11.41 -2.16 5.67
CA ASN A 196 -12.19 -3.33 6.08
C ASN A 196 -11.56 -4.60 5.50
N PHE A 197 -11.71 -5.71 6.20
CA PHE A 197 -11.23 -6.99 5.68
C PHE A 197 -12.28 -7.61 4.77
N ALA A 198 -11.87 -7.96 3.55
CA ALA A 198 -12.66 -8.75 2.63
C ALA A 198 -12.10 -10.16 2.52
N ALA A 199 -12.96 -11.14 2.79
CA ALA A 199 -12.67 -12.54 2.62
C ALA A 199 -12.85 -12.95 1.15
N ASP A 200 -11.99 -13.85 0.68
CA ASP A 200 -12.15 -14.52 -0.60
C ASP A 200 -13.25 -15.59 -0.47
N ILE A 201 -14.49 -15.16 -0.70
CA ILE A 201 -15.68 -16.03 -0.59
C ILE A 201 -15.77 -16.98 -1.79
N GLU A 202 -15.31 -16.54 -2.96
CA GLU A 202 -15.44 -17.31 -4.19
C GLU A 202 -14.60 -18.58 -4.12
N THR A 203 -13.31 -18.44 -3.82
CA THR A 203 -12.40 -19.58 -3.65
C THR A 203 -12.86 -20.49 -2.52
N PHE A 204 -13.24 -19.91 -1.37
CA PHE A 204 -13.73 -20.69 -0.22
C PHE A 204 -14.94 -21.58 -0.55
N ASN A 205 -15.90 -21.07 -1.33
CA ASN A 205 -17.08 -21.84 -1.71
C ASN A 205 -16.75 -22.95 -2.71
N GLN A 206 -15.85 -22.70 -3.66
CA GLN A 206 -15.38 -23.73 -4.60
C GLN A 206 -14.72 -24.89 -3.84
N ASP A 207 -13.86 -24.61 -2.87
CA ASP A 207 -13.14 -25.65 -2.11
C ASP A 207 -14.05 -26.49 -1.21
N LEU A 208 -15.08 -25.86 -0.62
CA LEU A 208 -16.11 -26.59 0.13
C LEU A 208 -16.87 -27.59 -0.76
N THR A 209 -17.17 -27.22 -2.00
CA THR A 209 -17.85 -28.13 -2.94
C THR A 209 -16.96 -29.27 -3.41
N VAL A 210 -15.63 -29.09 -3.38
CA VAL A 210 -14.63 -30.11 -3.76
C VAL A 210 -14.27 -31.04 -2.58
N GLY A 211 -14.83 -30.81 -1.39
CA GLY A 211 -14.67 -31.72 -0.23
C GLY A 211 -13.35 -31.57 0.51
N ILE A 212 -12.61 -30.48 0.31
CA ILE A 212 -11.37 -30.20 1.03
C ILE A 212 -11.76 -29.61 2.39
N GLY A 213 -12.03 -30.50 3.35
CA GLY A 213 -12.51 -30.15 4.68
C GLY A 213 -11.62 -29.16 5.42
N GLY A 214 -12.08 -27.91 5.55
CA GLY A 214 -11.76 -27.01 6.66
C GLY A 214 -10.31 -26.53 6.82
N ILE A 215 -9.45 -26.68 5.80
CA ILE A 215 -8.06 -26.24 5.87
C ILE A 215 -7.89 -24.89 5.16
N ILE A 216 -7.01 -24.04 5.70
CA ILE A 216 -6.62 -22.73 5.17
C ILE A 216 -6.15 -22.91 3.71
N VAL A 217 -6.96 -22.50 2.74
CA VAL A 217 -6.61 -22.69 1.33
C VAL A 217 -5.73 -21.53 0.88
N ALA A 218 -4.46 -21.87 0.63
CA ALA A 218 -3.53 -21.05 -0.13
C ALA A 218 -4.08 -20.89 -1.55
N ALA A 219 -3.98 -19.68 -2.11
CA ALA A 219 -4.44 -19.37 -3.46
C ALA A 219 -4.03 -20.47 -4.45
N SER A 220 -5.00 -20.99 -5.23
CA SER A 220 -4.82 -22.09 -6.19
C SER A 220 -3.54 -21.90 -7.02
N GLU A 221 -2.74 -22.95 -7.21
CA GLU A 221 -1.52 -22.89 -8.06
C GLU A 221 -1.84 -22.56 -9.54
N THR A 222 -3.12 -22.63 -9.94
CA THR A 222 -3.56 -22.41 -11.32
C THR A 222 -3.89 -20.96 -11.68
N THR A 223 -3.98 -20.05 -10.69
CA THR A 223 -4.35 -18.64 -10.90
C THR A 223 -3.15 -17.70 -10.83
N THR A 224 -3.16 -16.64 -11.64
CA THR A 224 -2.16 -15.57 -11.59
C THR A 224 -2.34 -14.66 -10.37
N ALA A 225 -1.29 -13.90 -10.01
CA ALA A 225 -1.36 -12.95 -8.91
C ALA A 225 -2.41 -11.84 -9.14
N GLU A 226 -2.60 -11.43 -10.39
CA GLU A 226 -3.64 -10.49 -10.80
C GLU A 226 -5.02 -11.08 -10.61
N GLN A 227 -5.27 -12.32 -11.07
CA GLN A 227 -6.54 -13.01 -10.89
C GLN A 227 -6.90 -13.15 -9.40
N ASP A 228 -5.93 -13.50 -8.56
CA ASP A 228 -6.12 -13.56 -7.11
C ASP A 228 -6.42 -12.19 -6.48
N ALA A 229 -5.98 -11.09 -7.10
CA ALA A 229 -6.34 -9.74 -6.63
C ALA A 229 -7.76 -9.36 -7.07
N GLU A 230 -8.23 -9.85 -8.22
CA GLU A 230 -9.53 -9.46 -8.79
C GLU A 230 -10.72 -9.86 -7.91
N VAL A 231 -10.61 -10.97 -7.16
CA VAL A 231 -11.67 -11.44 -6.25
C VAL A 231 -11.99 -10.44 -5.13
N PHE A 232 -11.09 -9.50 -4.84
CA PHE A 232 -11.27 -8.48 -3.79
C PHE A 232 -11.80 -7.14 -4.32
N LYS A 233 -12.04 -7.00 -5.64
CA LYS A 233 -12.49 -5.75 -6.28
C LYS A 233 -13.84 -5.24 -5.80
N TYR A 234 -14.70 -6.14 -5.32
CA TYR A 234 -16.05 -5.82 -4.87
C TYR A 234 -16.29 -6.36 -3.47
N ARG A 235 -17.02 -5.60 -2.65
CA ARG A 235 -17.28 -6.03 -1.28
C ARG A 235 -18.27 -7.20 -1.27
N PRO A 236 -17.92 -8.32 -0.63
CA PRO A 236 -18.90 -9.37 -0.38
C PRO A 236 -20.04 -8.90 0.54
N ASP A 237 -21.11 -9.69 0.61
CA ASP A 237 -22.15 -9.50 1.62
C ASP A 237 -21.56 -9.51 3.04
N ARG A 238 -22.07 -8.63 3.92
CA ARG A 238 -21.53 -8.44 5.27
C ARG A 238 -21.62 -9.71 6.12
N VAL A 239 -22.74 -10.43 6.04
CA VAL A 239 -22.99 -11.62 6.85
C VAL A 239 -22.06 -12.74 6.39
N SER A 240 -22.02 -13.01 5.08
CA SER A 240 -21.13 -14.02 4.51
C SER A 240 -19.67 -13.71 4.77
N ASN A 241 -19.25 -12.45 4.59
CA ASN A 241 -17.88 -12.02 4.89
C ASN A 241 -17.51 -12.28 6.34
N LYS A 242 -18.37 -11.91 7.30
CA LYS A 242 -18.11 -12.13 8.73
C LYS A 242 -17.99 -13.61 9.07
N ALA A 243 -18.83 -14.46 8.47
CA ALA A 243 -18.82 -15.90 8.71
C ALA A 243 -17.56 -16.58 8.14
N ILE A 244 -17.09 -16.13 6.97
CA ILE A 244 -16.03 -16.79 6.20
C ILE A 244 -14.63 -16.23 6.53
N LEU A 245 -14.53 -14.96 6.93
CA LEU A 245 -13.25 -14.28 7.21
C LEU A 245 -12.29 -15.07 8.13
N PRO A 246 -12.74 -15.80 9.17
CA PRO A 246 -11.83 -16.63 9.97
C PRO A 246 -11.14 -17.73 9.15
N PHE A 247 -11.78 -18.25 8.11
CA PHE A 247 -11.39 -19.45 7.37
C PHE A 247 -10.75 -19.16 6.01
N ALA A 248 -11.16 -18.09 5.32
CA ALA A 248 -10.67 -17.78 3.96
C ALA A 248 -9.56 -16.73 3.93
N SER A 249 -8.74 -16.71 2.88
CA SER A 249 -7.78 -15.63 2.60
C SER A 249 -8.48 -14.26 2.59
N CYS A 250 -7.74 -13.18 2.92
CA CYS A 250 -8.33 -11.85 2.96
C CYS A 250 -7.38 -10.74 2.49
N ALA A 251 -7.97 -9.61 2.10
CA ALA A 251 -7.29 -8.35 1.85
C ALA A 251 -7.88 -7.24 2.73
N LEU A 252 -7.08 -6.25 3.12
CA LEU A 252 -7.52 -5.09 3.90
C LEU A 252 -7.78 -3.91 2.97
N TRP A 253 -9.03 -3.67 2.57
CA TRP A 253 -9.36 -2.59 1.63
C TRP A 253 -10.55 -1.72 2.07
N GLY A 254 -10.56 -0.46 1.65
CA GLY A 254 -11.61 0.54 1.86
C GLY A 254 -12.61 0.59 0.71
N TYR A 255 -13.76 -0.07 0.90
CA TYR A 255 -14.85 -0.07 -0.07
C TYR A 255 -15.64 1.24 -0.07
N ALA A 256 -16.16 1.63 -1.24
CA ALA A 256 -17.13 2.71 -1.36
C ALA A 256 -18.51 2.23 -0.89
N LEU A 257 -18.93 2.67 0.29
CA LEU A 257 -20.14 2.17 0.93
C LEU A 257 -21.04 3.30 1.41
N VAL A 258 -22.33 3.19 1.09
CA VAL A 258 -23.41 4.09 1.55
C VAL A 258 -24.30 3.44 2.61
N THR A 259 -23.73 2.54 3.43
CA THR A 259 -24.47 1.84 4.49
C THR A 259 -23.58 1.56 5.70
N GLY A 260 -24.18 1.48 6.89
CA GLY A 260 -23.53 1.07 8.14
C GLY A 260 -22.49 2.06 8.66
N ASP A 261 -21.64 1.60 9.57
CA ASP A 261 -20.68 2.43 10.33
C ASP A 261 -19.73 3.24 9.43
N THR A 262 -19.36 2.70 8.25
CA THR A 262 -18.53 3.40 7.28
C THR A 262 -19.23 4.63 6.72
N LEU A 263 -20.54 4.55 6.43
CA LEU A 263 -21.32 5.70 5.98
C LEU A 263 -21.44 6.74 7.10
N GLU A 264 -21.78 6.32 8.32
CA GLU A 264 -21.94 7.23 9.46
C GLU A 264 -20.67 8.04 9.70
N LYS A 265 -19.51 7.37 9.72
CA LYS A 265 -18.21 8.03 9.85
C LYS A 265 -17.92 8.97 8.67
N THR A 266 -18.26 8.56 7.45
CA THR A 266 -18.07 9.39 6.25
C THR A 266 -18.96 10.65 6.28
N LEU A 267 -20.21 10.54 6.71
CA LEU A 267 -21.13 11.67 6.83
C LEU A 267 -20.66 12.65 7.92
N LEU A 268 -20.13 12.15 9.03
CA LEU A 268 -19.51 12.99 10.04
C LEU A 268 -18.31 13.75 9.46
N ARG A 269 -17.42 13.06 8.74
CA ARG A 269 -16.28 13.70 8.06
C ARG A 269 -16.72 14.74 7.03
N LYS A 270 -17.75 14.44 6.25
CA LYS A 270 -18.36 15.38 5.29
C LYS A 270 -18.84 16.65 6.00
N LYS A 271 -19.60 16.49 7.09
CA LYS A 271 -20.09 17.61 7.89
C LYS A 271 -18.92 18.45 8.41
N ASP A 272 -17.93 17.83 9.05
CA ASP A 272 -16.76 18.53 9.60
C ASP A 272 -15.98 19.28 8.53
N TYR A 273 -15.79 18.66 7.35
CA TYR A 273 -15.10 19.25 6.21
C TYR A 273 -15.82 20.49 5.72
N GLU A 274 -17.12 20.38 5.46
CA GLU A 274 -17.91 21.45 4.86
C GLU A 274 -18.07 22.62 5.84
N GLU A 275 -18.32 22.33 7.13
CA GLU A 275 -18.41 23.37 8.15
C GLU A 275 -17.09 24.12 8.37
N LYS A 276 -15.95 23.41 8.42
CA LYS A 276 -14.64 24.03 8.64
C LYS A 276 -14.18 24.84 7.43
N LEU A 277 -14.43 24.38 6.21
CA LEU A 277 -14.10 25.13 5.01
C LEU A 277 -15.00 26.34 4.80
N LEU A 278 -16.28 26.24 5.13
CA LEU A 278 -17.19 27.39 5.11
C LEU A 278 -16.71 28.49 6.07
N LYS A 279 -16.27 28.11 7.28
CA LYS A 279 -15.66 29.04 8.25
C LYS A 279 -14.37 29.69 7.75
N GLN A 280 -13.65 29.06 6.83
CA GLN A 280 -12.46 29.59 6.17
C GLN A 280 -12.77 30.40 4.90
N GLY A 281 -14.05 30.67 4.62
CA GLY A 281 -14.49 31.49 3.48
C GLY A 281 -14.61 30.73 2.16
N VAL A 282 -14.54 29.39 2.17
CA VAL A 282 -14.82 28.59 0.97
C VAL A 282 -16.34 28.59 0.71
N ILE A 283 -16.73 28.99 -0.49
CA ILE A 283 -18.14 29.03 -0.90
C ILE A 283 -18.58 27.62 -1.31
N ASN A 284 -19.69 27.13 -0.73
CA ASN A 284 -20.29 25.82 -1.03
C ASN A 284 -19.27 24.66 -1.07
N PRO A 285 -18.55 24.41 0.04
CA PRO A 285 -17.59 23.31 0.07
C PRO A 285 -18.31 21.98 -0.14
N ILE A 286 -17.73 21.12 -0.98
CA ILE A 286 -18.23 19.77 -1.28
C ILE A 286 -17.15 18.79 -0.85
N TYR A 287 -17.48 17.83 0.02
CA TYR A 287 -16.54 16.78 0.41
C TYR A 287 -16.33 15.75 -0.73
N PRO A 288 -15.16 15.75 -1.42
CA PRO A 288 -14.97 14.98 -2.65
C PRO A 288 -15.08 13.46 -2.46
N ILE A 289 -14.57 12.95 -1.33
CA ILE A 289 -14.59 11.51 -1.04
C ILE A 289 -16.03 10.97 -0.98
N TYR A 290 -16.99 11.76 -0.48
CA TYR A 290 -18.39 11.32 -0.45
C TYR A 290 -19.01 11.24 -1.84
N GLU A 291 -18.65 12.16 -2.74
CA GLU A 291 -19.09 12.11 -4.15
C GLU A 291 -18.56 10.86 -4.85
N GLU A 292 -17.30 10.51 -4.62
CA GLU A 292 -16.69 9.28 -5.13
C GLU A 292 -17.36 8.03 -4.57
N ILE A 293 -17.67 8.02 -3.27
CA ILE A 293 -18.38 6.90 -2.62
C ILE A 293 -19.76 6.72 -3.27
N LYS A 294 -20.54 7.79 -3.47
CA LYS A 294 -21.85 7.71 -4.13
C LYS A 294 -21.75 7.10 -5.53
N LYS A 295 -20.70 7.46 -6.29
CA LYS A 295 -20.48 6.93 -7.64
C LYS A 295 -20.24 5.43 -7.63
N LEU A 296 -19.42 4.92 -6.72
CA LEU A 296 -18.96 3.53 -6.73
C LEU A 296 -19.82 2.56 -5.91
N ALA A 297 -20.57 3.06 -4.92
CA ALA A 297 -21.33 2.24 -3.99
C ALA A 297 -22.39 1.31 -4.61
N PRO A 298 -23.05 1.62 -5.74
CA PRO A 298 -24.00 0.71 -6.37
C PRO A 298 -23.41 -0.67 -6.73
N LYS A 299 -22.10 -0.74 -7.04
CA LYS A 299 -21.39 -2.00 -7.27
C LYS A 299 -20.65 -2.52 -6.05
N LYS A 300 -20.69 -1.81 -4.92
CA LYS A 300 -19.87 -2.08 -3.72
C LYS A 300 -18.37 -2.17 -4.05
N GLN A 301 -17.93 -1.39 -5.04
CA GLN A 301 -16.56 -1.43 -5.53
C GLN A 301 -15.59 -0.88 -4.48
N ILE A 302 -14.35 -1.35 -4.54
CA ILE A 302 -13.25 -0.70 -3.87
C ILE A 302 -13.13 0.78 -4.26
N LEU A 303 -12.87 1.66 -3.30
CA LEU A 303 -12.55 3.04 -3.63
C LEU A 303 -11.06 3.12 -4.01
N PRO A 304 -10.71 3.65 -5.19
CA PRO A 304 -9.32 3.73 -5.62
C PRO A 304 -8.45 4.53 -4.66
N CYS A 305 -7.25 4.01 -4.42
CA CYS A 305 -6.26 4.69 -3.59
C CYS A 305 -5.68 5.93 -4.28
N ARG A 306 -4.95 6.75 -3.52
CA ARG A 306 -4.14 7.85 -4.05
C ARG A 306 -2.68 7.47 -3.98
N VAL A 307 -1.95 7.70 -5.07
CA VAL A 307 -0.50 7.55 -5.13
C VAL A 307 0.14 8.91 -5.19
N PHE A 308 1.12 9.15 -4.33
CA PHE A 308 2.00 10.29 -4.40
C PHE A 308 3.37 9.80 -4.86
N ASN A 309 3.99 10.52 -5.80
CA ASN A 309 5.34 10.26 -6.27
C ASN A 309 6.19 11.51 -6.01
N ASN A 310 7.20 11.38 -5.15
CA ASN A 310 7.98 12.51 -4.63
C ASN A 310 7.11 13.70 -4.22
N GLY A 311 6.01 13.43 -3.50
CA GLY A 311 5.05 14.43 -3.02
C GLY A 311 4.01 14.91 -4.02
N THR A 312 4.07 14.47 -5.27
CA THR A 312 3.10 14.85 -6.31
C THR A 312 2.04 13.78 -6.46
N LEU A 313 0.75 14.17 -6.38
CA LEU A 313 -0.36 13.24 -6.60
C LEU A 313 -0.40 12.76 -8.05
N GLU A 314 -0.35 11.44 -8.25
CA GLU A 314 -0.59 10.83 -9.56
C GLU A 314 -2.07 10.94 -9.95
N PRO A 315 -2.39 11.20 -11.24
CA PRO A 315 -3.75 11.17 -11.73
C PRO A 315 -4.40 9.81 -11.49
N ARG A 316 -5.69 9.81 -11.16
CA ARG A 316 -6.50 8.60 -11.02
C ARG A 316 -7.88 8.77 -11.61
N ILE A 317 -8.50 7.64 -11.95
CA ILE A 317 -9.86 7.57 -12.47
C ILE A 317 -10.74 6.95 -11.40
N VAL A 318 -11.89 7.54 -11.15
CA VAL A 318 -12.90 7.00 -10.22
C VAL A 318 -14.13 6.70 -11.05
N GLU A 319 -14.28 5.45 -11.48
CA GLU A 319 -15.39 5.01 -12.32
C GLU A 319 -15.84 3.60 -11.97
N ILE A 320 -17.13 3.34 -12.21
CA ILE A 320 -17.74 2.04 -11.94
C ILE A 320 -17.12 1.00 -12.87
N ASP A 321 -16.76 -0.15 -12.31
CA ASP A 321 -16.10 -1.28 -12.98
C ASP A 321 -14.71 -0.95 -13.57
N VAL A 322 -14.11 0.20 -13.20
CA VAL A 322 -12.75 0.60 -13.59
C VAL A 322 -11.80 0.47 -12.41
N PHE A 323 -10.68 -0.24 -12.61
CA PHE A 323 -9.64 -0.47 -11.61
C PHE A 323 -8.28 -0.11 -12.22
N ASN A 324 -7.51 0.72 -11.54
CA ASN A 324 -6.19 1.11 -12.00
C ASN A 324 -5.15 0.08 -11.53
N GLN A 325 -3.96 0.07 -12.15
CA GLN A 325 -2.87 -0.81 -11.74
C GLN A 325 -2.52 -0.63 -10.26
N ASN A 326 -2.57 0.61 -9.77
CA ASN A 326 -2.35 0.94 -8.36
C ASN A 326 -3.38 0.28 -7.43
N ASP A 327 -4.61 0.03 -7.91
CA ASP A 327 -5.63 -0.64 -7.12
C ASP A 327 -5.26 -2.12 -6.93
N LEU A 328 -4.85 -2.80 -8.01
CA LEU A 328 -4.33 -4.16 -7.94
C LEU A 328 -3.03 -4.26 -7.14
N GLU A 329 -2.19 -3.23 -7.20
CA GLU A 329 -0.92 -3.15 -6.46
C GLU A 329 -1.15 -3.05 -4.95
N TYR A 330 -2.11 -2.24 -4.52
CA TYR A 330 -2.45 -2.25 -3.10
C TYR A 330 -3.09 -3.59 -2.74
N ILE A 331 -4.04 -4.15 -3.52
CA ILE A 331 -4.78 -5.35 -3.12
C ILE A 331 -3.78 -6.41 -2.74
#